data_AF-F4X1M5-F1
#
_entry.id   AF-F4X1M5-F1
#
_cell.length_a   1.000
_cell.length_b   1.000
_cell.length_c   1.000
_cell.angle_alpha   90.00
_cell.angle_beta   90.00
_cell.angle_gamma   90.00
#
_symmetry.space_group_name_H-M   'P 1'
#
loop_
_entity.id
_entity.type
_entity.pdbx_description
1 polymer ?
#
loop_
_entity_poly.entity_id
_entity_poly.type
_entity_poly.pdbx_seq_one_letter_code
_entity_poly.pdbx_strand_id
1 'polypeptide(L)'
;MSEFIPKKQHLRKVLLHYFILKKSAAETHRLFVDIYGEHAPSKTSCKEWFRRFNSGDFDVRDKECEGAPKKFEDAELQALLEEDSCSLDRQKS
;
A
#
# COMPACT_ATOMS: atom_id res chain seq x y z
N MET A 1 -3.12 29.40 -10.44
CA MET A 1 -4.18 28.45 -10.01
C MET A 1 -3.46 27.31 -9.32
N SER A 2 -3.81 26.97 -8.09
CA SER A 2 -3.18 25.85 -7.38
C SER A 2 -3.41 24.57 -8.16
N GLU A 3 -2.35 23.85 -8.49
CA GLU A 3 -2.44 22.56 -9.17
C GLU A 3 -3.12 21.54 -8.23
N PHE A 4 -4.22 20.95 -8.69
CA PHE A 4 -4.88 19.89 -7.95
C PHE A 4 -4.04 18.62 -8.06
N ILE A 5 -3.37 18.24 -6.96
CA ILE A 5 -2.60 16.99 -6.90
C ILE A 5 -3.52 15.86 -6.41
N PRO A 6 -3.95 14.93 -7.28
CA PRO A 6 -4.87 13.88 -6.90
C PRO A 6 -4.20 12.86 -5.97
N LYS A 7 -4.83 12.58 -4.83
CA LYS A 7 -4.39 11.49 -3.93
C LYS A 7 -4.68 10.12 -4.57
N LYS A 8 -3.87 9.11 -4.27
CA LYS A 8 -4.03 7.73 -4.79
C LYS A 8 -5.44 7.17 -4.56
N GLN A 9 -6.04 7.41 -3.39
CA GLN A 9 -7.41 7.00 -3.08
C GLN A 9 -8.46 7.68 -3.97
N HIS A 10 -8.25 8.95 -4.34
CA HIS A 10 -9.14 9.66 -5.26
C HIS A 10 -9.11 9.00 -6.64
N LEU A 11 -7.91 8.73 -7.17
CA LEU A 11 -7.76 8.06 -8.47
C LEU A 11 -8.43 6.68 -8.47
N ARG A 12 -8.34 5.90 -7.39
CA ARG A 12 -9.01 4.60 -7.26
C ARG A 12 -10.54 4.71 -7.23
N LYS A 13 -11.10 5.70 -6.53
CA LYS A 13 -12.54 5.98 -6.54
C LYS A 13 -13.04 6.34 -7.94
N VAL A 14 -12.26 7.14 -8.67
CA VAL A 14 -12.58 7.51 -10.05
C VAL A 14 -12.47 6.31 -10.99
N LEU A 15 -11.48 5.43 -10.80
CA LEU A 15 -11.38 4.16 -11.54
C LEU A 15 -12.62 3.28 -11.32
N LEU A 16 -13.07 3.16 -10.06
CA LEU A 16 -14.28 2.41 -9.72
C LEU A 16 -15.53 3.03 -10.38
N HIS A 17 -15.64 4.35 -10.39
CA HIS A 17 -16.74 5.04 -11.06
C HIS A 17 -16.80 4.69 -12.56
N TYR A 18 -15.68 4.75 -13.29
CA TYR A 18 -15.65 4.37 -14.70
C TYR A 18 -15.92 2.87 -14.93
N PHE A 19 -15.50 2.00 -14.00
CA PHE A 19 -15.84 0.59 -14.04
C PHE A 19 -17.37 0.37 -13.90
N ILE A 20 -18.03 1.07 -12.99
CA ILE A 20 -19.50 1.03 -12.83
C ILE A 20 -20.19 1.53 -14.11
N LEU A 21 -19.63 2.53 -14.78
CA LEU A 21 -20.08 3.03 -16.09
C LEU A 21 -19.78 2.06 -17.26
N LYS A 22 -19.32 0.84 -16.99
CA LYS A 22 -19.00 -0.20 -17.99
C LYS A 22 -17.96 0.24 -19.01
N LYS A 23 -17.08 1.19 -18.67
CA LYS A 23 -15.94 1.55 -19.49
C LYS A 23 -14.87 0.48 -19.44
N SER A 24 -14.09 0.35 -20.52
CA SER A 24 -12.92 -0.52 -20.52
C SER A 24 -11.75 0.12 -19.75
N ALA A 25 -10.81 -0.71 -19.28
CA ALA A 25 -9.59 -0.21 -18.65
C ALA A 25 -8.77 0.68 -19.61
N ALA A 26 -8.84 0.41 -20.92
CA ALA A 26 -8.16 1.17 -21.95
C ALA A 26 -8.77 2.57 -22.14
N GLU A 27 -10.09 2.67 -22.25
CA GLU A 27 -10.80 3.96 -22.31
C GLU A 27 -10.55 4.77 -21.03
N THR A 28 -10.66 4.11 -19.88
CA THR A 28 -10.46 4.75 -18.59
C THR A 28 -9.04 5.32 -18.48
N HIS A 29 -8.02 4.56 -18.87
CA HIS A 29 -6.65 5.08 -18.88
C HIS A 29 -6.49 6.32 -19.78
N ARG A 30 -7.13 6.36 -20.96
CA ARG A 30 -7.08 7.55 -21.84
C ARG A 30 -7.68 8.77 -21.15
N LEU A 31 -8.83 8.61 -20.51
CA LEU A 31 -9.49 9.67 -19.73
C LEU A 31 -8.63 10.13 -18.56
N PHE A 32 -7.94 9.22 -17.88
CA PHE A 32 -7.06 9.58 -16.78
C PHE A 32 -5.86 10.40 -17.24
N VAL A 33 -5.24 10.07 -18.37
CA VAL A 33 -4.14 10.86 -18.94
C VAL A 33 -4.62 12.24 -19.38
N ASP A 34 -5.83 12.33 -19.94
CA ASP A 34 -6.42 13.61 -20.35
C ASP A 34 -6.74 14.53 -19.15
N ILE A 35 -7.30 13.97 -18.08
CA ILE A 35 -7.75 14.73 -16.90
C ILE A 35 -6.62 15.03 -15.93
N TYR A 36 -5.73 14.05 -15.67
CA TYR A 36 -4.73 14.10 -14.61
C TYR A 36 -3.28 14.22 -15.12
N GLY A 37 -3.06 14.09 -16.43
CA GLY A 37 -1.72 14.21 -17.03
C GLY A 37 -0.72 13.24 -16.41
N GLU A 38 0.38 13.78 -15.90
CA GLU A 38 1.46 13.02 -15.24
C GLU A 38 1.02 12.32 -13.94
N HIS A 39 -0.07 12.77 -13.32
CA HIS A 39 -0.63 12.14 -12.13
C HIS A 39 -1.53 10.93 -12.45
N ALA A 40 -1.72 10.60 -13.73
CA ALA A 40 -2.50 9.45 -14.15
C ALA A 40 -1.85 8.12 -13.69
N PRO A 41 -2.65 7.14 -13.24
CA PRO A 41 -2.15 5.79 -12.98
C PRO A 41 -1.68 5.13 -14.28
N SER A 42 -0.64 4.30 -14.17
CA SER A 42 -0.12 3.55 -15.31
C SER A 42 -1.17 2.61 -15.92
N LYS A 43 -1.01 2.26 -17.20
CA LYS A 43 -1.85 1.25 -17.88
C LYS A 43 -1.95 -0.06 -17.08
N THR A 44 -0.84 -0.50 -16.51
CA THR A 44 -0.78 -1.73 -15.70
C THR A 44 -1.60 -1.58 -14.41
N SER A 45 -1.46 -0.45 -13.72
CA SER A 45 -2.25 -0.15 -12.52
C SER A 45 -3.75 -0.13 -12.83
N CYS A 46 -4.18 0.50 -13.93
CA CYS A 46 -5.58 0.47 -14.36
C CYS A 46 -6.08 -0.96 -14.57
N LYS A 47 -5.33 -1.80 -15.29
CA LYS A 47 -5.70 -3.20 -15.53
C LYS A 47 -5.83 -4.01 -14.24
N GLU A 48 -4.89 -3.84 -13.31
CA GLU A 48 -4.92 -4.55 -12.01
C GLU A 48 -6.15 -4.16 -11.18
N TRP A 49 -6.49 -2.87 -11.12
CA TRP A 49 -7.71 -2.40 -10.44
C TRP A 49 -8.97 -2.94 -11.09
N PHE A 50 -9.03 -2.93 -12.43
CA PHE A 50 -10.16 -3.49 -13.16
C PHE A 50 -10.32 -4.99 -12.94
N ARG A 51 -9.21 -5.74 -12.83
CA ARG A 51 -9.24 -7.16 -12.48
C ARG A 51 -9.84 -7.37 -11.09
N ARG A 52 -9.45 -6.56 -10.10
CA ARG A 52 -10.03 -6.61 -8.74
C ARG A 52 -11.52 -6.32 -8.73
N PHE A 53 -11.94 -5.25 -9.40
CA PHE A 53 -13.36 -4.90 -9.50
C PHE A 53 -14.18 -6.00 -10.18
N ASN A 54 -13.61 -6.68 -11.17
CA ASN A 54 -14.26 -7.81 -11.82
C ASN A 54 -14.38 -9.05 -10.91
N SER A 55 -13.55 -9.17 -9.88
CA SER A 55 -13.67 -10.17 -8.82
C SER A 55 -14.67 -9.77 -7.71
N GLY A 56 -15.32 -8.60 -7.82
CA GLY A 56 -16.26 -8.10 -6.82
C GLY A 56 -15.63 -7.40 -5.61
N ASP A 57 -14.31 -7.20 -5.62
CA ASP A 57 -13.60 -6.43 -4.59
C ASP A 57 -13.61 -4.94 -4.98
N PHE A 58 -14.51 -4.17 -4.38
CA PHE A 58 -14.68 -2.73 -4.63
C PHE A 58 -14.01 -1.85 -3.57
N ASP A 59 -13.22 -2.41 -2.66
CA ASP A 59 -12.52 -1.63 -1.64
C ASP A 59 -11.38 -0.83 -2.29
N VAL A 60 -11.50 0.50 -2.22
CA VAL A 60 -10.55 1.46 -2.81
C VAL A 60 -9.44 1.87 -1.83
N ARG A 61 -9.50 1.39 -0.58
CA ARG A 61 -8.46 1.66 0.41
C ARG A 61 -7.28 0.74 0.14
N ASP A 62 -6.12 1.14 0.62
CA ASP A 62 -5.07 0.15 0.78
C ASP A 62 -5.55 -0.76 1.91
N LYS A 63 -5.72 -2.06 1.64
CA LYS A 63 -5.77 -3.03 2.73
C LYS A 63 -4.42 -2.90 3.40
N GLU A 64 -4.39 -2.50 4.67
CA GLU A 64 -3.17 -2.57 5.46
C GLU A 64 -2.60 -3.96 5.25
N CYS A 65 -1.33 -4.02 4.86
CA CYS A 65 -0.68 -5.29 4.59
C CYS A 65 -0.55 -6.01 5.94
N GLU A 66 -1.54 -6.82 6.31
CA GLU A 66 -1.56 -7.67 7.51
C GLU A 66 -0.48 -8.77 7.48
N GLY A 67 0.50 -8.67 6.56
CA GLY A 67 1.67 -9.53 6.46
C GLY A 67 2.98 -8.87 6.93
N ALA A 68 2.98 -7.61 7.37
CA ALA A 68 4.14 -7.07 8.06
C ALA A 68 4.09 -7.55 9.51
N PRO A 69 5.02 -8.43 9.97
CA PRO A 69 5.06 -8.79 11.38
C PRO A 69 5.21 -7.49 12.17
N LYS A 70 4.24 -7.25 13.06
CA LYS A 70 4.34 -6.28 14.14
C LYS A 70 5.72 -6.51 14.75
N LYS A 71 6.62 -5.52 14.64
CA LYS A 71 7.92 -5.56 15.31
C LYS A 71 7.60 -5.90 16.77
N PHE A 72 8.00 -7.10 17.16
CA PHE A 72 7.99 -7.57 18.53
C PHE A 72 8.56 -6.44 19.38
N GLU A 73 7.80 -6.00 20.38
CA GLU A 73 8.32 -5.01 21.33
C GLU A 73 9.59 -5.59 21.94
N ASP A 74 10.69 -4.87 21.71
CA ASP A 74 12.08 -5.14 22.07
C ASP A 74 12.31 -5.35 23.59
N ALA A 75 11.25 -5.26 24.40
CA ALA A 75 11.30 -5.35 25.86
C ALA A 75 11.63 -6.77 26.36
N GLU A 76 11.17 -7.82 25.69
CA GLU A 76 11.45 -9.21 26.12
C GLU A 76 12.86 -9.66 25.68
N LEU A 77 13.39 -9.10 24.60
CA LEU A 77 14.74 -9.38 24.10
C LEU A 77 15.84 -8.69 24.93
N GLN A 78 15.57 -7.49 25.47
CA GLN A 78 16.49 -6.83 26.40
C GLN A 78 16.67 -7.59 27.73
N ALA A 79 15.61 -8.25 28.23
CA ALA A 79 15.69 -9.01 29.47
C ALA A 79 16.58 -10.28 29.33
N LEU A 80 16.57 -10.93 28.17
CA LEU A 80 17.39 -12.12 27.92
C LEU A 80 18.87 -11.80 27.68
N LEU A 81 19.21 -10.60 27.20
CA LEU A 81 20.60 -10.17 26.98
C LEU A 81 21.30 -9.72 28.27
N GLU A 82 20.55 -9.25 29.28
CA GLU A 82 21.13 -8.82 30.57
C GLU A 82 21.45 -10.00 31.51
N GLU A 83 20.78 -11.14 31.34
CA GLU A 83 21.01 -12.33 32.18
C GLU A 83 22.30 -13.09 31.85
N ASP A 84 22.81 -13.01 30.61
CA ASP A 84 24.00 -13.76 30.18
C ASP A 84 25.34 -13.02 30.43
N SER A 85 25.32 -11.74 30.82
CA SER A 85 26.52 -10.89 30.74
C SER A 85 27.36 -10.71 32.01
N CYS A 86 27.17 -11.43 33.12
CA CYS A 86 28.15 -11.31 34.23
C CYS A 86 28.38 -12.53 35.13
N SER A 87 28.05 -13.74 34.65
CA SER A 87 28.62 -14.98 35.21
C SER A 87 29.98 -15.31 34.57
N LEU A 88 30.96 -14.39 34.61
CA LEU A 88 32.37 -14.75 34.40
C LEU A 88 33.33 -13.68 34.95
N ASP A 89 33.47 -13.62 36.27
CA ASP A 89 34.75 -13.27 36.89
C ASP A 89 34.99 -14.20 38.09
N ARG A 90 35.35 -15.42 37.77
CA ARG A 90 36.13 -16.29 38.65
C ARG A 90 37.38 -16.66 37.86
N GLN A 91 38.54 -16.29 38.41
CA GLN A 91 39.85 -16.93 38.24
C GLN A 91 40.95 -16.14 37.47
N LYS A 92 41.58 -15.18 38.17
CA LYS A 92 43.05 -14.92 38.23
C LYS A 92 43.23 -13.66 39.11
N SER A 93 44.09 -13.60 40.12
CA SER A 93 45.40 -14.21 40.36
C SER A 93 45.73 -14.21 41.85
#